data_AF-A0A2H0H4M3-F1
#
_entry.id   AF-A0A2H0H4M3-F1
#
_cell.length_a   1.000
_cell.length_b   1.000
_cell.length_c   1.000
_cell.angle_alpha   90.00
_cell.angle_beta   90.00
_cell.angle_gamma   90.00
#
_symmetry.space_group_name_H-M   'P 1'
#
loop_
_entity.id
_entity.type
_entity.pdbx_description
1 polymer ?
#
loop_
_entity_poly.entity_id
_entity_poly.type
_entity_poly.pdbx_seq_one_letter_code
_entity_poly.pdbx_strand_id
1 'polypeptide(L)'
;MDLTPSYNAGLPKKVITDESQWLNYTTLVHPSEPNISITVEVASGSIPDGMELQIEAKPYVGMSKSRQGMPTGKIRVSNRPRVLIDNISTCYTGSGRNEGHQLIFSFIITDYSKVRSGISTIYVQYTITQ
;
A
#
# COMPACT_ATOMS: atom_id res chain seq x y z
N MET A 1 35.60 17.66 -12.46
CA MET A 1 34.32 18.16 -12.99
C MET A 1 33.86 17.12 -13.99
N ASP A 2 32.95 16.24 -13.57
CA ASP A 2 32.48 15.14 -14.40
C ASP A 2 31.39 15.67 -15.34
N LEU A 3 31.62 15.54 -16.65
CA LEU A 3 30.79 16.08 -17.73
C LEU A 3 30.10 14.95 -18.50
N THR A 4 29.80 13.81 -17.86
CA THR A 4 28.93 12.82 -18.48
C THR A 4 27.53 13.41 -18.66
N PRO A 5 26.98 13.48 -19.90
CA PRO A 5 25.60 13.88 -20.10
C PRO A 5 24.68 12.90 -19.37
N SER A 6 23.74 13.43 -18.57
CA SER A 6 22.68 12.64 -17.96
C SER A 6 21.75 12.11 -19.06
N TYR A 7 21.97 10.87 -19.50
CA TYR A 7 21.16 10.21 -20.52
C TYR A 7 19.69 9.98 -20.08
N ASN A 8 19.38 10.19 -18.80
CA ASN A 8 18.07 9.87 -18.22
C ASN A 8 17.18 11.09 -17.95
N ALA A 9 17.64 12.32 -18.24
CA ALA A 9 16.81 13.51 -18.12
C ALA A 9 15.71 13.50 -19.20
N GLY A 10 14.45 13.25 -18.79
CA GLY A 10 13.29 13.31 -19.67
C GLY A 10 12.63 11.96 -20.03
N LEU A 11 13.14 10.83 -19.52
CA LEU A 11 12.44 9.55 -19.67
C LEU A 11 11.15 9.55 -18.82
N PRO A 12 10.00 9.07 -19.35
CA PRO A 12 8.79 8.98 -18.57
C PRO A 12 8.98 8.03 -17.38
N LYS A 13 8.41 8.40 -16.22
CA LYS A 13 8.32 7.51 -15.06
C LYS A 13 7.53 6.27 -15.48
N LYS A 14 8.17 5.11 -15.49
CA LYS A 14 7.47 3.85 -15.72
C LYS A 14 6.82 3.40 -14.43
N VAL A 15 5.52 3.13 -14.50
CA VAL A 15 4.71 2.59 -13.40
C VAL A 15 4.22 1.22 -13.80
N ILE A 16 4.42 0.24 -12.91
CA ILE A 16 3.92 -1.13 -13.04
C ILE A 16 2.94 -1.33 -11.90
N THR A 17 1.72 -1.77 -12.20
CA THR A 17 0.67 -1.98 -11.19
C THR A 17 0.28 -3.44 -11.04
N ASP A 18 -0.02 -3.84 -9.81
CA ASP A 18 -0.72 -5.09 -9.49
C ASP A 18 -1.95 -4.76 -8.64
N GLU A 19 -3.09 -5.33 -9.02
CA GLU A 19 -4.41 -5.10 -8.42
C GLU A 19 -5.09 -6.41 -8.02
N SER A 20 -4.31 -7.49 -7.91
CA SER A 20 -4.80 -8.84 -7.63
C SER A 20 -5.25 -9.06 -6.19
N GLN A 21 -4.74 -8.24 -5.26
CA GLN A 21 -4.91 -8.44 -3.82
C GLN A 21 -6.09 -7.66 -3.25
N TRP A 22 -6.73 -8.25 -2.24
CA TRP A 22 -7.86 -7.69 -1.52
C TRP A 22 -7.62 -7.77 -0.02
N LEU A 23 -7.92 -6.69 0.69
CA LEU A 23 -7.82 -6.63 2.13
C LEU A 23 -9.20 -6.86 2.75
N ASN A 24 -9.32 -7.97 3.46
CA ASN A 24 -10.49 -8.37 4.23
C ASN A 24 -10.17 -8.40 5.72
N TYR A 25 -11.06 -7.91 6.55
CA TYR A 25 -10.91 -7.92 8.00
C TYR A 25 -12.26 -7.92 8.73
N THR A 26 -12.18 -8.29 10.00
CA THR A 26 -13.27 -8.21 10.96
C THR A 26 -12.76 -7.49 12.18
N THR A 27 -13.57 -6.58 12.71
CA THR A 27 -13.25 -5.79 13.89
C THR A 27 -14.48 -5.72 14.79
N LEU A 28 -14.22 -5.71 16.09
CA LEU A 28 -15.21 -5.43 17.12
C LEU A 28 -14.65 -4.30 17.98
N VAL A 29 -15.29 -3.13 17.92
CA VAL A 29 -14.90 -1.90 18.61
C VAL A 29 -16.08 -1.47 19.46
N HIS A 30 -15.88 -1.31 20.76
CA HIS A 30 -16.93 -0.84 21.64
C HIS A 30 -17.28 0.64 21.32
N PRO A 31 -18.54 1.08 21.39
CA PRO A 31 -18.90 2.47 21.04
C PRO A 31 -18.18 3.58 21.82
N SER A 32 -17.61 3.25 22.99
CA SER A 32 -16.82 4.19 23.81
C SER A 32 -15.32 4.18 23.51
N GLU A 33 -14.86 3.27 22.65
CA GLU A 33 -13.46 3.15 22.29
C GLU A 33 -13.16 3.92 20.99
N PRO A 34 -11.92 4.37 20.79
CA PRO A 34 -11.54 4.99 19.53
C PRO A 34 -11.66 3.99 18.38
N ASN A 35 -11.94 4.54 17.19
CA ASN A 35 -11.94 3.76 15.95
C ASN A 35 -10.54 3.23 15.65
N ILE A 36 -10.53 2.11 14.93
CA ILE A 36 -9.33 1.40 14.52
C ILE A 36 -8.82 1.97 13.19
N SER A 37 -7.52 1.79 12.95
CA SER A 37 -6.90 2.01 11.65
C SER A 37 -6.08 0.78 11.23
N ILE A 38 -5.80 0.68 9.93
CA ILE A 38 -4.86 -0.28 9.37
C ILE A 38 -3.66 0.48 8.83
N THR A 39 -2.48 0.18 9.37
CA THR A 39 -1.20 0.71 8.88
C THR A 39 -0.51 -0.28 7.95
N VAL A 40 0.30 0.24 7.03
CA VAL A 40 1.15 -0.55 6.13
C VAL A 40 2.61 -0.13 6.25
N GLU A 41 3.52 -1.10 6.19
CA GLU A 41 4.97 -0.90 6.15
C GLU A 41 5.72 -2.04 5.46
N VAL A 42 6.99 -1.80 5.13
CA VAL A 42 7.94 -2.87 4.77
C VAL A 42 8.49 -3.46 6.07
N ALA A 43 8.07 -4.69 6.40
CA ALA A 43 8.55 -5.42 7.57
C ALA A 43 9.96 -5.99 7.36
N SER A 44 10.26 -6.48 6.15
CA SER A 44 11.60 -6.95 5.80
C SER A 44 11.83 -6.95 4.29
N GLY A 45 13.10 -7.09 3.90
CA GLY A 45 13.55 -6.84 2.55
C GLY A 45 13.76 -5.34 2.29
N SER A 46 14.19 -5.01 1.07
CA SER A 46 14.47 -3.64 0.67
C SER A 46 13.88 -3.37 -0.71
N ILE A 47 13.28 -2.19 -0.86
CA ILE A 47 12.90 -1.68 -2.18
C ILE A 47 14.21 -1.45 -2.96
N PRO A 48 14.36 -2.00 -4.18
CA PRO A 48 15.58 -1.83 -4.96
C PRO A 48 15.90 -0.35 -5.25
N ASP A 49 17.18 -0.04 -5.39
CA ASP A 49 17.61 1.32 -5.71
C ASP A 49 17.05 1.79 -7.06
N GLY A 50 16.68 3.08 -7.11
CA GLY A 50 16.03 3.67 -8.28
C GLY A 50 14.57 3.24 -8.46
N MET A 51 13.97 2.59 -7.46
CA MET A 51 12.55 2.22 -7.45
C MET A 51 11.83 2.79 -6.22
N GLU A 52 10.50 2.83 -6.33
CA GLU A 52 9.58 3.19 -5.25
C GLU A 52 8.38 2.25 -5.27
N LEU A 53 7.93 1.84 -4.08
CA LEU A 53 6.68 1.11 -3.88
C LEU A 53 5.62 2.06 -3.30
N GLN A 54 4.51 2.20 -4.01
CA GLN A 54 3.29 2.82 -3.48
C GLN A 54 2.18 1.78 -3.34
N ILE A 55 1.39 1.90 -2.27
CA ILE A 55 0.19 1.08 -2.05
C ILE A 55 -1.00 2.01 -1.85
N GLU A 56 -2.12 1.69 -2.48
CA GLU A 56 -3.41 2.36 -2.33
C GLU A 56 -4.48 1.32 -2.00
N ALA A 57 -5.33 1.61 -1.01
CA ALA A 57 -6.57 0.88 -0.81
C ALA A 57 -7.70 1.60 -1.55
N LYS A 58 -8.52 0.87 -2.33
CA LYS A 58 -9.75 1.41 -2.90
C LYS A 58 -10.86 1.48 -1.88
N PRO A 59 -11.92 2.28 -2.09
CA PRO A 59 -13.11 2.26 -1.25
C PRO A 59 -13.66 0.83 -1.11
N TYR A 60 -14.31 0.57 0.03
CA TYR A 60 -14.91 -0.74 0.32
C TYR A 60 -15.90 -1.17 -0.78
N VAL A 61 -15.85 -2.45 -1.15
CA VAL A 61 -16.83 -3.13 -2.00
C VAL A 61 -17.37 -4.35 -1.27
N GLY A 62 -18.68 -4.59 -1.34
CA GLY A 62 -19.35 -5.74 -0.75
C GLY A 62 -20.69 -5.38 -0.09
N MET A 63 -21.28 -6.33 0.65
CA MET A 63 -22.64 -6.19 1.22
C MET A 63 -22.70 -5.73 2.69
N SER A 64 -21.56 -5.42 3.30
CA SER A 64 -21.47 -5.04 4.71
C SER A 64 -22.17 -3.71 5.01
N LYS A 65 -22.91 -3.64 6.12
CA LYS A 65 -23.71 -2.47 6.53
C LYS A 65 -23.02 -1.53 7.54
N SER A 66 -21.73 -1.70 7.80
CA SER A 66 -20.98 -1.04 8.88
C SER A 66 -19.98 0.01 8.36
N ARG A 67 -19.23 0.72 9.23
CA ARG A 67 -18.13 1.58 8.79
C ARG A 67 -16.84 0.76 8.66
N GLN A 68 -16.53 0.31 7.45
CA GLN A 68 -15.31 -0.45 7.14
C GLN A 68 -14.07 0.43 7.12
N GLY A 69 -14.19 1.75 7.28
CA GLY A 69 -13.09 2.69 7.23
C GLY A 69 -12.92 3.34 5.86
N MET A 70 -12.07 4.36 5.82
CA MET A 70 -11.82 5.20 4.65
C MET A 70 -10.35 5.11 4.25
N PRO A 71 -10.04 4.76 2.99
CA PRO A 71 -8.67 4.81 2.51
C PRO A 71 -8.06 6.21 2.60
N THR A 72 -6.78 6.29 2.92
CA THR A 72 -6.04 7.57 3.04
C THR A 72 -5.39 8.01 1.73
N GLY A 73 -5.53 7.22 0.67
CA GLY A 73 -4.97 7.47 -0.66
C GLY A 73 -3.71 6.64 -0.94
N LYS A 74 -2.86 7.15 -1.84
CA LYS A 74 -1.60 6.49 -2.23
C LYS A 74 -0.54 6.72 -1.17
N ILE A 75 -0.01 5.63 -0.63
CA ILE A 75 1.03 5.64 0.40
C ILE A 75 2.35 5.19 -0.20
N ARG A 76 3.38 6.04 -0.13
CA ARG A 76 4.77 5.63 -0.35
C ARG A 76 5.23 4.77 0.82
N VAL A 77 5.43 3.48 0.58
CA VAL A 77 5.72 2.49 1.63
C VAL A 77 7.20 2.55 2.00
N SER A 78 7.47 2.43 3.29
CA SER A 78 8.81 2.36 3.88
C SER A 78 8.78 1.42 5.08
N ASN A 79 9.91 1.24 5.77
CA ASN A 79 9.99 0.55 7.07
C ASN A 79 9.42 1.36 8.25
N ARG A 80 8.49 2.27 7.96
CA ARG A 80 7.79 3.08 8.96
C ARG A 80 6.30 2.91 8.70
N PRO A 81 5.50 2.58 9.72
CA PRO A 81 4.06 2.43 9.59
C PRO A 81 3.43 3.72 9.06
N ARG A 82 2.54 3.58 8.08
CA ARG A 82 1.69 4.66 7.59
C ARG A 82 0.25 4.17 7.52
N VAL A 83 -0.70 5.00 7.92
CA VAL A 83 -2.13 4.67 7.89
C VAL A 83 -2.59 4.52 6.43
N LEU A 84 -3.11 3.34 6.09
CA LEU A 84 -3.66 3.00 4.77
C LEU A 84 -5.18 3.12 4.76
N ILE A 85 -5.84 2.67 5.84
CA ILE A 85 -7.29 2.77 6.04
C ILE A 85 -7.51 3.29 7.46
N ASP A 86 -8.32 4.31 7.60
CA ASP A 86 -8.61 4.94 8.89
C ASP A 86 -10.10 4.86 9.24
N ASN A 87 -10.46 5.19 10.48
CA ASN A 87 -11.84 5.36 10.94
C ASN A 87 -12.69 4.08 10.78
N ILE A 88 -12.09 2.93 11.09
CA ILE A 88 -12.72 1.60 11.09
C ILE A 88 -13.46 1.40 12.42
N SER A 89 -14.77 1.11 12.37
CA SER A 89 -15.54 0.73 13.56
C SER A 89 -15.68 -0.79 13.67
N THR A 90 -16.62 -1.28 14.47
CA THR A 90 -17.10 -2.66 14.35
C THR A 90 -17.55 -2.93 12.92
N CYS A 91 -16.92 -3.89 12.24
CA CYS A 91 -17.24 -4.24 10.87
C CYS A 91 -16.87 -5.69 10.52
N TYR A 92 -17.48 -6.19 9.45
CA TYR A 92 -17.14 -7.44 8.79
C TYR A 92 -17.10 -7.17 7.29
N THR A 93 -15.96 -7.38 6.63
CA THR A 93 -15.82 -7.05 5.20
C THR A 93 -16.19 -8.18 4.26
N GLY A 94 -16.46 -9.40 4.75
CA GLY A 94 -16.53 -10.59 3.90
C GLY A 94 -15.14 -11.17 3.61
N SER A 95 -15.07 -12.08 2.63
CA SER A 95 -13.84 -12.80 2.26
C SER A 95 -13.68 -12.92 0.75
N GLY A 96 -12.47 -12.69 0.27
CA GLY A 96 -12.09 -12.91 -1.13
C GLY A 96 -12.24 -11.67 -2.00
N ARG A 97 -12.11 -11.89 -3.31
CA ARG A 97 -12.20 -10.83 -4.33
C ARG A 97 -13.60 -10.20 -4.34
N ASN A 98 -13.67 -8.89 -4.55
CA ASN A 98 -14.90 -8.09 -4.58
C ASN A 98 -15.60 -7.94 -3.22
N GLU A 99 -14.96 -8.38 -2.15
CA GLU A 99 -15.35 -8.10 -0.77
C GLU A 99 -14.17 -7.36 -0.13
N GLY A 100 -14.39 -6.27 0.61
CA GLY A 100 -13.32 -5.51 1.27
C GLY A 100 -12.70 -4.40 0.42
N HIS A 101 -11.42 -4.11 0.67
CA HIS A 101 -10.67 -3.06 -0.02
C HIS A 101 -9.70 -3.66 -1.03
N GLN A 102 -9.88 -3.40 -2.32
CA GLN A 102 -8.89 -3.78 -3.34
C GLN A 102 -7.59 -2.99 -3.12
N LEU A 103 -6.46 -3.68 -3.16
CA LEU A 103 -5.14 -3.06 -3.03
C LEU A 103 -4.53 -2.85 -4.41
N ILE A 104 -4.07 -1.64 -4.68
CA ILE A 104 -3.24 -1.32 -5.84
C ILE A 104 -1.80 -1.16 -5.38
N PHE A 105 -0.94 -2.08 -5.81
CA PHE A 105 0.50 -1.97 -5.68
C PHE A 105 1.03 -1.26 -6.93
N SER A 106 1.84 -0.21 -6.75
CA SER A 106 2.47 0.53 -7.83
C SER A 106 3.98 0.56 -7.63
N PHE A 107 4.70 -0.11 -8.52
CA PHE A 107 6.16 -0.04 -8.60
C PHE A 107 6.55 1.03 -9.61
N ILE A 108 7.29 2.03 -9.14
CA ILE A 108 7.67 3.20 -9.93
C ILE A 108 9.19 3.22 -10.08
N ILE A 109 9.67 3.28 -11.32
CA ILE A 109 11.10 3.54 -11.58
C ILE A 109 11.34 5.04 -11.41
N THR A 110 12.14 5.39 -10.40
CA THR A 110 12.50 6.77 -10.06
C THR A 110 13.84 7.17 -10.66
N ASP A 111 14.76 6.22 -10.85
CA ASP A 111 16.10 6.47 -11.43
C ASP A 111 16.61 5.23 -12.16
N TYR A 112 16.56 5.26 -13.51
CA TYR A 112 17.02 4.16 -14.36
C TYR A 112 18.51 3.84 -14.21
N SER A 113 19.35 4.80 -13.81
CA SER A 113 20.79 4.57 -13.66
C SER A 113 21.11 3.63 -12.49
N LYS A 114 20.19 3.49 -11.54
CA LYS A 114 20.33 2.68 -10.32
C LYS A 114 19.64 1.33 -10.40
N VAL A 115 18.68 1.17 -11.32
CA VAL A 115 17.99 -0.10 -11.53
C VAL A 115 18.99 -1.17 -11.98
N ARG A 116 18.88 -2.36 -11.41
CA ARG A 116 19.66 -3.55 -11.76
C ARG A 116 18.72 -4.73 -11.98
N SER A 117 19.10 -5.62 -12.88
CA SER A 117 18.40 -6.91 -13.03
C SER A 117 18.63 -7.75 -11.78
N GLY A 118 17.57 -8.39 -11.29
CA GLY A 118 17.63 -9.22 -10.10
C GLY A 118 16.25 -9.55 -9.57
N ILE A 119 16.24 -10.33 -8.49
CA ILE A 119 15.04 -10.67 -7.74
C ILE A 119 15.17 -10.04 -6.36
N SER A 120 14.11 -9.38 -5.92
CA SER A 120 14.03 -8.80 -4.57
C SER A 120 12.71 -9.20 -3.96
N THR A 121 12.75 -9.74 -2.74
CA THR A 121 11.57 -10.08 -1.97
C THR A 121 11.34 -9.01 -0.93
N ILE A 122 10.14 -8.40 -0.96
CA ILE A 122 9.73 -7.36 -0.04
C ILE A 122 8.54 -7.91 0.75
N TYR A 123 8.66 -7.93 2.07
CA TYR A 123 7.58 -8.35 2.96
C TYR A 123 6.82 -7.12 3.44
N VAL A 124 5.59 -6.96 2.95
CA VAL A 124 4.69 -5.88 3.37
C VAL A 124 3.84 -6.39 4.53
N GLN A 125 3.81 -5.65 5.63
CA GLN A 125 3.00 -5.94 6.80
C GLN A 125 1.86 -4.95 6.92
N TYR A 126 0.69 -5.48 7.28
CA TYR A 126 -0.49 -4.72 7.64
C TYR A 126 -0.78 -4.93 9.11
N THR A 127 -0.94 -3.85 9.85
CA THR A 127 -1.22 -3.90 11.30
C THR A 127 -2.55 -3.22 11.56
N ILE A 128 -3.46 -3.93 12.22
CA ILE A 128 -4.67 -3.34 12.81
C ILE A 128 -4.25 -2.68 14.14
N THR A 129 -4.48 -1.38 14.28
CA THR A 129 -4.13 -0.62 15.48
C THR A 129 -5.28 0.25 15.93
N GLN A 130 -5.40 0.41 17.24
CA GLN A 130 -6.34 1.30 17.92
C GLN A 130 -5.59 2.47 18.55
#